data_AF-A0A833G5D8-F1
#
_entry.id   AF-A0A833G5D8-F1
#
_cell.length_a   1.000
_cell.length_b   1.000
_cell.length_c   1.000
_cell.angle_alpha   90.00
_cell.angle_beta   90.00
_cell.angle_gamma   90.00
#
_symmetry.space_group_name_H-M   'P 1'
#
loop_
_entity.id
_entity.type
_entity.pdbx_description
1 polymer ?
#
loop_
_entity_poly.entity_id
_entity_poly.type
_entity_poly.pdbx_seq_one_letter_code
_entity_poly.pdbx_strand_id
1 'polypeptide(L)'
;MTVQSTLAQSALTRTQTDKDAFLANVALLYYGEGLTQSDIAQRMKVSRATIVNMLREARERGIVEIRVDGRSLAASNVARELRERFGLADVYVSRTGEGKGGDGKG
;
A
#
# COMPACT_ATOMS: atom_id res chain seq x y z
N MET A 1 -7.64 39.76 -22.23
CA MET A 1 -6.51 39.06 -21.59
C MET A 1 -6.96 37.71 -21.01
N THR A 2 -7.49 36.77 -21.81
CA THR A 2 -8.10 35.52 -21.26
C THR A 2 -7.69 34.24 -22.01
N VAL A 3 -7.03 34.34 -23.16
CA VAL A 3 -6.62 33.16 -23.94
C VAL A 3 -5.35 32.48 -23.41
N GLN A 4 -4.49 33.22 -22.69
CA GLN A 4 -3.24 32.67 -22.15
C GLN A 4 -3.45 31.79 -20.90
N SER A 5 -4.50 32.03 -20.10
CA SER A 5 -4.73 31.26 -18.86
C SER A 5 -5.27 29.85 -19.11
N THR A 6 -6.06 29.63 -20.16
CA THR A 6 -6.66 28.32 -20.50
C THR A 6 -5.62 27.33 -21.05
N LEU A 7 -4.65 27.80 -21.84
CA LEU A 7 -3.59 26.96 -22.40
C LEU A 7 -2.64 26.45 -21.30
N ALA A 8 -2.29 27.30 -20.33
CA ALA A 8 -1.48 26.89 -19.18
C ALA A 8 -2.20 25.82 -18.31
N GLN A 9 -3.50 25.98 -18.06
CA GLN A 9 -4.29 25.00 -17.28
C GLN A 9 -4.40 23.64 -17.98
N SER A 10 -4.61 23.63 -19.31
CA SER A 10 -4.68 22.38 -20.07
C SER A 10 -3.35 21.63 -20.14
N ALA A 11 -2.22 22.34 -20.26
CA ALA A 11 -0.87 21.75 -20.24
C ALA A 11 -0.48 21.19 -18.86
N LEU A 12 -0.81 21.90 -17.79
CA LEU A 12 -0.59 21.44 -16.41
C LEU A 12 -1.38 20.17 -16.11
N THR A 13 -2.66 20.13 -16.50
CA THR A 13 -3.52 18.96 -16.33
C THR A 13 -2.97 17.76 -17.09
N ARG A 14 -2.54 17.94 -18.35
CA ARG A 14 -1.95 16.86 -19.16
C ARG A 14 -0.65 16.31 -18.55
N THR A 15 0.27 17.19 -18.16
CA THR A 15 1.53 16.81 -17.51
C THR A 15 1.28 16.06 -16.20
N GLN A 16 0.26 16.47 -15.45
CA GLN A 16 -0.13 15.80 -14.22
C GLN A 16 -0.66 14.40 -14.50
N THR A 17 -1.56 14.25 -15.47
CA THR A 17 -2.08 12.94 -15.90
C THR A 17 -0.97 12.00 -16.38
N ASP A 18 0.03 12.52 -17.11
CA ASP A 18 1.18 11.74 -17.58
C ASP A 18 2.02 11.23 -16.40
N LYS A 19 2.22 12.07 -15.38
CA LYS A 19 2.90 11.66 -14.14
C LYS A 19 2.10 10.59 -13.40
N ASP A 20 0.77 10.73 -13.33
CA ASP A 20 -0.11 9.79 -12.63
C ASP A 20 -0.09 8.42 -13.31
N ALA A 21 -0.12 8.40 -14.64
CA ALA A 21 0.03 7.20 -15.43
C ALA A 21 1.38 6.51 -15.16
N PHE A 22 2.46 7.29 -15.03
CA PHE A 22 3.78 6.75 -14.69
C PHE A 22 3.80 6.12 -13.30
N LEU A 23 3.24 6.80 -12.30
CA LEU A 23 3.13 6.28 -10.92
C LEU A 23 2.26 5.01 -10.86
N ALA A 24 1.15 4.98 -11.61
CA ALA A 24 0.28 3.82 -11.72
C ALA A 24 1.02 2.62 -12.32
N ASN A 25 1.84 2.84 -13.35
CA ASN A 25 2.64 1.78 -13.96
C ASN A 25 3.68 1.20 -12.99
N VAL A 26 4.41 2.07 -12.26
CA VAL A 26 5.34 1.62 -11.21
C VAL A 26 4.62 0.81 -10.13
N ALA A 27 3.43 1.24 -9.72
CA ALA A 27 2.61 0.54 -8.74
C ALA A 27 2.11 -0.82 -9.27
N LEU A 28 1.70 -0.91 -10.53
CA LEU A 28 1.27 -2.17 -11.15
C LEU A 28 2.40 -3.20 -11.18
N LEU A 29 3.60 -2.79 -11.59
CA LEU A 29 4.77 -3.68 -11.61
C LEU A 29 5.09 -4.22 -10.20
N TYR A 30 4.97 -3.38 -9.17
CA TYR A 30 5.30 -3.79 -7.80
C TYR A 30 4.20 -4.63 -7.14
N TYR A 31 2.96 -4.12 -7.12
CA TYR A 31 1.86 -4.75 -6.38
C TYR A 31 1.11 -5.80 -7.20
N GLY A 32 0.97 -5.58 -8.51
CA GLY A 32 0.24 -6.48 -9.41
C GLY A 32 1.12 -7.59 -9.98
N GLU A 33 2.33 -7.26 -10.43
CA GLU A 33 3.25 -8.22 -11.07
C GLU A 33 4.31 -8.77 -10.10
N GLY A 34 4.43 -8.22 -8.89
CA GLY A 34 5.32 -8.74 -7.84
C GLY A 34 6.82 -8.50 -8.08
N LEU A 35 7.19 -7.59 -8.98
CA LEU A 35 8.60 -7.23 -9.19
C LEU A 35 9.17 -6.54 -7.95
N THR A 36 10.46 -6.76 -7.67
CA THR A 36 11.11 -6.02 -6.60
C THR A 36 11.36 -4.57 -7.01
N GLN A 37 11.50 -3.68 -6.03
CA GLN A 37 11.86 -2.28 -6.29
C GLN A 37 13.18 -2.14 -7.07
N SER A 38 14.11 -3.07 -6.88
CA SER A 38 15.39 -3.10 -7.59
C SER A 38 15.21 -3.49 -9.06
N ASP A 39 14.36 -4.49 -9.34
CA ASP A 39 14.07 -4.92 -10.72
C ASP A 39 13.39 -3.79 -11.50
N ILE A 40 12.43 -3.10 -10.87
CA ILE A 40 11.74 -1.96 -11.46
C ILE A 40 12.74 -0.82 -11.69
N ALA A 41 13.62 -0.53 -10.72
CA ALA A 41 14.63 0.52 -10.85
C ALA A 41 15.58 0.26 -12.04
N GLN A 42 16.04 -0.98 -12.19
CA GLN A 42 16.88 -1.40 -13.32
C GLN A 42 16.12 -1.28 -14.64
N ARG A 43 14.87 -1.78 -14.71
CA ARG A 43 14.02 -1.72 -15.90
C ARG A 43 13.74 -0.29 -16.35
N MET A 44 13.51 0.62 -15.40
CA MET A 44 13.19 2.02 -15.65
C MET A 44 14.41 2.94 -15.70
N LYS A 45 15.62 2.40 -15.50
CA LYS A 45 16.89 3.15 -15.49
C LYS A 45 16.91 4.32 -14.51
N VAL A 46 16.37 4.09 -13.31
CA VAL A 46 16.36 5.05 -12.20
C VAL A 46 16.94 4.42 -10.93
N SER A 47 17.15 5.22 -9.89
CA SER A 47 17.62 4.68 -8.61
C SER A 47 16.51 3.90 -7.90
N ARG A 48 16.89 2.94 -7.05
CA ARG A 48 15.94 2.26 -6.15
C ARG A 48 15.21 3.26 -5.25
N ALA A 49 15.88 4.30 -4.77
CA ALA A 49 15.27 5.36 -3.96
C ALA A 49 14.17 6.10 -4.73
N THR A 50 14.38 6.31 -6.04
CA THR A 50 13.37 6.90 -6.93
C THR A 50 12.11 6.03 -6.98
N ILE A 51 12.25 4.71 -7.15
CA ILE A 51 11.11 3.78 -7.15
C ILE A 51 10.39 3.77 -5.80
N VAL A 52 11.13 3.78 -4.68
CA VAL A 52 10.53 3.88 -3.34
C VAL A 52 9.69 5.14 -3.19
N ASN A 53 10.22 6.29 -3.64
CA ASN A 53 9.52 7.56 -3.59
C ASN A 53 8.30 7.57 -4.51
N MET A 54 8.38 6.99 -5.70
CA MET A 54 7.25 6.88 -6.63
C MET A 54 6.12 6.01 -6.06
N LEU A 55 6.44 4.87 -5.45
CA LEU A 55 5.44 4.03 -4.79
C LEU A 55 4.78 4.74 -3.61
N ARG A 56 5.55 5.54 -2.86
CA ARG A 56 5.02 6.39 -1.79
C ARG A 56 4.08 7.45 -2.35
N GLU A 57 4.51 8.18 -3.39
CA GLU A 57 3.72 9.21 -4.04
C GLU A 57 2.41 8.64 -4.60
N ALA A 58 2.45 7.45 -5.23
CA ALA A 58 1.26 6.78 -5.74
C ALA A 58 0.21 6.50 -4.65
N ARG A 59 0.66 6.16 -3.43
CA ARG A 59 -0.24 5.97 -2.26
C ARG A 59 -0.76 7.31 -1.73
N GLU A 60 0.11 8.30 -1.55
CA GLU A 60 -0.26 9.63 -1.03
C GLU A 60 -1.27 10.32 -1.94
N ARG A 61 -1.22 10.06 -3.25
CA ARG A 61 -2.11 10.64 -4.25
C ARG A 61 -3.37 9.81 -4.52
N GLY A 62 -3.55 8.69 -3.82
CA GLY A 62 -4.71 7.82 -3.97
C GLY A 62 -4.75 7.01 -5.27
N ILE A 63 -3.66 6.98 -6.03
CA ILE A 63 -3.52 6.12 -7.23
C ILE A 63 -3.52 4.65 -6.82
N VAL A 64 -3.02 4.35 -5.63
CA VAL A 64 -3.02 3.01 -5.02
C VAL A 64 -3.85 3.02 -3.75
N GLU A 65 -4.86 2.16 -3.69
CA GLU A 65 -5.62 1.85 -2.48
C GLU A 65 -5.33 0.42 -2.04
N ILE A 66 -4.93 0.23 -0.78
CA ILE A 66 -4.71 -1.09 -0.19
C ILE A 66 -5.91 -1.42 0.68
N ARG A 67 -6.63 -2.49 0.34
CA ARG A 67 -7.74 -3.03 1.14
C ARG A 67 -7.30 -4.29 1.85
N VAL A 68 -7.56 -4.37 3.14
CA VAL A 68 -7.25 -5.52 4.00
C VAL A 68 -8.53 -5.98 4.68
N ASP A 69 -8.76 -7.30 4.75
CA ASP A 69 -9.90 -7.86 5.48
C ASP A 69 -9.76 -7.56 6.99
N GLY A 70 -10.70 -6.78 7.52
CA GLY A 70 -10.73 -6.39 8.93
C GLY A 70 -10.83 -7.58 9.89
N ARG A 71 -11.39 -8.71 9.47
CA ARG A 71 -11.41 -9.95 10.29
C ARG A 71 -10.01 -10.49 10.52
N SER A 72 -9.10 -10.27 9.58
CA SER A 72 -7.68 -10.62 9.72
C SER A 72 -6.90 -9.63 10.58
N LEU A 73 -7.40 -8.39 10.71
CA LEU A 73 -6.82 -7.34 11.56
C LEU A 73 -7.38 -7.30 12.98
N ALA A 74 -8.51 -7.95 13.28
CA ALA A 74 -9.12 -7.91 14.61
C ALA A 74 -8.14 -8.29 15.73
N ALA A 75 -7.37 -9.36 15.51
CA ALA A 75 -6.30 -9.77 16.42
C ALA A 75 -5.19 -8.70 16.55
N SER A 76 -4.77 -8.09 15.44
CA SER A 76 -3.75 -7.04 15.43
C SER A 76 -4.22 -5.73 16.12
N ASN A 77 -5.49 -5.37 15.97
CA ASN A 77 -6.08 -4.21 16.63
C ASN A 77 -6.15 -4.42 18.15
N VAL A 78 -6.65 -5.57 18.59
CA VAL A 78 -6.66 -5.93 20.02
C VAL A 78 -5.25 -5.97 20.57
N ALA A 79 -4.29 -6.55 19.85
CA ALA A 79 -2.89 -6.56 20.25
C ALA A 79 -2.33 -5.14 20.45
N ARG A 80 -2.57 -4.24 19.49
CA ARG A 80 -2.14 -2.84 19.58
C ARG A 80 -2.77 -2.12 20.78
N GLU A 81 -4.07 -2.26 20.98
CA GLU A 81 -4.78 -1.64 22.11
C GLU A 81 -4.27 -2.15 23.47
N LEU A 82 -4.03 -3.46 23.60
CA LEU A 82 -3.43 -4.04 24.80
C LEU A 82 -2.02 -3.51 25.03
N ARG A 83 -1.20 -3.40 23.97
CA ARG A 83 0.15 -2.87 24.07
C ARG A 83 0.17 -1.45 24.61
N GLU A 84 -0.66 -0.57 24.05
CA GLU A 84 -0.76 0.83 24.42
C GLU A 84 -1.34 1.00 25.84
N ARG A 85 -2.40 0.26 26.16
CA ARG A 85 -3.09 0.35 27.46
C ARG A 85 -2.22 -0.11 28.64
N PHE A 86 -1.41 -1.14 28.42
CA PHE A 86 -0.62 -1.78 29.48
C PHE A 86 0.88 -1.47 29.39
N GLY A 87 1.31 -0.66 28.42
CA GLY A 87 2.72 -0.30 28.22
C GLY A 87 3.61 -1.50 27.89
N LEU A 88 3.07 -2.50 27.17
CA LEU A 88 3.80 -3.73 26.86
C LEU A 88 4.80 -3.50 25.71
N ALA A 89 5.88 -4.28 25.69
CA ALA A 89 6.82 -4.23 24.57
C ALA A 89 6.17 -4.75 23.27
N ASP A 90 5.41 -5.83 23.36
CA ASP A 90 4.70 -6.43 22.24
C ASP A 90 3.51 -7.29 22.73
N VAL A 91 2.53 -7.54 21.85
CA VAL A 91 1.35 -8.36 22.13
C VAL A 91 1.00 -9.19 20.90
N TYR A 92 0.73 -10.48 21.12
CA TYR A 92 0.21 -11.37 20.09
C TYR A 92 -1.16 -11.92 20.51
N VAL A 93 -2.14 -11.79 19.63
CA VAL A 93 -3.50 -12.30 19.84
C VAL A 93 -3.75 -13.44 18.85
N SER A 94 -3.91 -14.66 19.36
CA SER A 94 -4.29 -15.81 18.54
C SER A 94 -5.81 -15.91 18.43
N ARG A 95 -6.30 -16.41 17.30
CA ARG A 95 -7.68 -16.91 17.22
C ARG A 95 -7.68 -18.33 17.74
N THR A 96 -8.32 -18.58 18.87
CA THR A 96 -8.67 -19.95 19.26
C THR A 96 -9.69 -20.47 18.25
N GLY A 97 -9.28 -21.44 17.43
CA GLY A 97 -10.24 -22.23 16.65
C GLY A 97 -11.18 -22.97 17.60
N GLU A 98 -12.45 -23.13 17.21
CA GLU A 98 -13.37 -24.03 17.89
C GLU A 98 -12.71 -25.42 17.93
N GLY A 99 -12.26 -25.84 19.11
CA GLY A 99 -11.75 -27.18 19.30
C GLY A 99 -12.87 -28.15 18.94
N LYS A 100 -12.71 -28.91 17.84
CA LYS A 100 -13.43 -30.17 17.73
C LYS A 100 -13.00 -31.00 18.92
N GLY A 101 -13.88 -31.11 19.91
CA GLY A 101 -13.73 -32.02 21.02
C GLY A 101 -13.36 -33.39 20.47
N GLY A 102 -12.20 -33.89 20.89
CA GLY A 102 -11.80 -35.26 20.59
C GLY A 102 -12.80 -36.18 21.25
N ASP A 103 -13.72 -36.74 20.45
CA ASP A 103 -14.51 -37.89 20.85
C ASP A 103 -13.54 -39.03 21.14
N GLY A 104 -13.31 -39.29 22.42
CA GLY A 104 -12.65 -40.49 22.90
C GLY A 104 -13.47 -41.71 22.49
N LYS A 105 -12.99 -42.46 21.51
CA LYS A 105 -13.33 -43.88 21.38
C LYS A 105 -12.35 -44.69 22.21
N GLY A 106 -12.78 -45.02 23.43
CA GLY A 106 -12.49 -46.33 24.02
C GLY A 106 -13.42 -47.37 23.43
#